data_AF-A0A2D9K850-F1
#
_entry.id   AF-A0A2D9K850-F1
#
_cell.length_a   1.000
_cell.length_b   1.000
_cell.length_c   1.000
_cell.angle_alpha   90.00
_cell.angle_beta   90.00
_cell.angle_gamma   90.00
#
_symmetry.space_group_name_H-M   'P 1'
#
loop_
_entity.id
_entity.type
_entity.pdbx_description
1 polymer ?
#
loop_
_entity_poly.entity_id
_entity_poly.type
_entity_poly.pdbx_seq_one_letter_code
_entity_poly.pdbx_strand_id
1 'polypeptide(L)'
;YLHQGRSYKAYRGMGSVGAMARGSADRYFQAEVRDTLKLVPEGIEGQVAYKGQVAAVLHQLTGGLRAAMGYVGAATLEDFRRDARFVRISNAGLRESHAHDVTITRESPNYPGQLV
;
A
#
# COMPACT_ATOMS: atom_id res chain seq x y z
N TYR A 1 0.36 -13.10 -13.07
CA TYR A 1 1.02 -14.37 -13.43
C TYR A 1 1.13 -15.23 -12.20
N LEU A 2 1.36 -16.54 -12.37
CA LEU A 2 1.55 -17.48 -11.27
C LEU A 2 3.05 -17.54 -10.92
N HIS A 3 3.39 -17.47 -9.64
CA HIS A 3 4.76 -17.63 -9.15
C HIS A 3 4.72 -18.45 -7.86
N GLN A 4 5.47 -19.56 -7.81
CA GLN A 4 5.50 -20.48 -6.66
C GLN A 4 4.11 -20.86 -6.13
N GLY A 5 3.17 -21.16 -7.03
CA GLY A 5 1.81 -21.56 -6.69
C GLY A 5 0.89 -20.44 -6.19
N ARG A 6 1.35 -19.19 -6.10
CA ARG A 6 0.53 -18.02 -5.75
C ARG A 6 0.36 -17.08 -6.93
N SER A 7 -0.80 -16.42 -7.00
CA SER A 7 -1.11 -15.46 -8.06
C SER A 7 -0.59 -14.06 -7.71
N TYR A 8 0.11 -13.44 -8.66
CA TYR A 8 0.69 -12.10 -8.53
C TYR A 8 0.34 -11.19 -9.71
N LYS A 9 0.51 -9.88 -9.49
CA LYS A 9 0.54 -8.86 -10.54
C LYS A 9 1.83 -8.05 -10.43
N ALA A 10 2.36 -7.63 -11.58
CA ALA A 10 3.49 -6.72 -11.63
C ALA A 10 3.10 -5.37 -11.01
N TYR A 11 4.00 -4.79 -10.23
CA TYR A 11 3.86 -3.47 -9.63
C TYR A 11 5.20 -2.76 -9.70
N ARG A 12 5.21 -1.49 -10.10
CA ARG A 12 6.44 -0.74 -10.27
C ARG A 12 6.24 0.74 -10.01
N GLY A 13 7.29 1.39 -9.51
CA GLY A 13 7.35 2.85 -9.46
C GLY A 13 7.46 3.44 -10.86
N MET A 14 6.91 4.63 -11.08
CA MET A 14 7.03 5.32 -12.36
C MET A 14 8.47 5.78 -12.65
N GLY A 15 9.29 5.98 -11.61
CA GLY A 15 10.73 6.25 -11.73
C GLY A 15 11.60 4.99 -11.83
N SER A 16 11.00 3.83 -12.13
CA SER A 16 11.78 2.61 -12.41
C SER A 16 12.32 2.63 -13.84
N VAL A 17 13.42 1.91 -14.07
CA VAL A 17 14.07 1.85 -15.39
C VAL A 17 13.08 1.43 -16.47
N GLY A 18 12.31 0.37 -16.26
CA GLY A 18 11.34 -0.11 -17.24
C GLY A 18 10.13 0.80 -17.42
N ALA A 19 9.82 1.68 -16.47
CA ALA A 19 8.79 2.70 -16.64
C ALA A 19 9.33 3.93 -17.38
N MET A 20 10.53 4.38 -17.04
CA MET A 20 11.16 5.54 -17.65
C MET A 20 11.54 5.27 -19.11
N ALA A 21 12.05 4.07 -19.41
CA ALA A 21 12.31 3.61 -20.77
C ALA A 21 11.05 3.59 -21.66
N ARG A 22 9.85 3.59 -21.06
CA ARG A 22 8.55 3.65 -21.76
C ARG A 22 7.90 5.03 -21.72
N GLY A 23 8.68 6.08 -21.48
CA GLY A 23 8.25 7.48 -21.66
C GLY A 23 7.89 8.23 -20.38
N SER A 24 8.06 7.63 -19.19
CA SER A 24 7.88 8.41 -17.95
C SER A 24 9.12 9.21 -17.54
N ALA A 25 10.25 9.05 -18.22
CA ALA A 25 11.51 9.74 -17.94
C ALA A 25 11.39 11.28 -17.93
N ASP A 26 10.50 11.86 -18.73
CA ASP A 26 10.25 13.30 -18.78
C ASP A 26 9.81 13.87 -17.43
N ARG A 27 8.97 13.13 -16.70
CA ARG A 27 8.53 13.53 -15.35
C ARG A 27 9.63 13.44 -14.28
N TYR A 28 10.72 12.76 -14.61
CA TYR A 28 11.89 12.58 -13.75
C TYR A 28 13.10 13.37 -14.27
N PHE A 29 12.89 14.32 -15.19
CA PHE A 29 13.93 15.17 -15.77
C PHE A 29 15.05 14.37 -16.48
N GLN A 30 14.72 13.18 -16.98
CA GLN A 30 15.64 12.27 -17.68
C GLN A 30 15.23 12.07 -19.15
N ALA A 31 14.41 12.96 -19.72
CA ALA A 31 13.92 12.88 -21.11
C ALA A 31 15.04 12.82 -22.16
N GLU A 32 16.16 13.53 -21.92
CA GLU A 32 17.29 13.60 -22.85
C GLU A 32 18.19 12.34 -22.79
N VAL A 33 18.01 11.50 -21.76
CA VAL A 33 18.78 10.27 -21.57
C VAL A 33 18.21 9.18 -22.49
N ARG A 34 18.79 9.07 -23.69
CA ARG A 34 18.38 8.07 -24.69
C ARG A 34 18.86 6.65 -24.37
N ASP A 35 19.96 6.55 -23.61
CA ASP A 35 20.51 5.26 -23.19
C ASP A 35 19.87 4.84 -21.87
N THR A 36 19.03 3.81 -21.91
CA THR A 36 18.33 3.29 -20.72
C THR A 36 19.28 2.83 -19.62
N LEU A 37 20.53 2.46 -19.95
CA LEU A 37 21.55 2.07 -18.97
C LEU A 37 22.09 3.27 -18.17
N LYS A 38 21.87 4.50 -18.66
CA LYS A 38 22.29 5.74 -17.99
C LYS A 38 21.17 6.38 -17.17
N LEU A 39 19.97 5.80 -17.17
CA LEU A 39 18.88 6.25 -16.33
C LEU A 39 19.23 5.99 -14.85
N VAL A 40 18.98 6.97 -14.00
CA VAL A 40 19.10 6.85 -12.55
C VAL A 40 17.70 6.58 -11.98
N PRO A 41 17.40 5.36 -11.52
CA PRO A 41 16.06 5.02 -11.06
C PRO A 41 15.78 5.52 -9.64
N GLU A 42 14.59 6.09 -9.44
CA GLU A 42 14.02 6.44 -8.13
C GLU A 42 12.91 5.47 -7.69
N GLY A 43 12.57 4.51 -8.55
CA GLY A 43 11.55 3.50 -8.30
C GLY A 43 12.06 2.09 -8.55
N ILE A 44 11.51 1.14 -7.80
CA ILE A 44 11.77 -0.29 -7.99
C ILE A 44 10.67 -0.95 -8.83
N GLU A 45 10.97 -2.12 -9.37
CA GLU A 45 10.02 -3.02 -10.01
C GLU A 45 9.88 -4.27 -9.16
N GLY A 46 8.66 -4.78 -9.03
CA GLY A 46 8.37 -5.94 -8.23
C GLY A 46 7.00 -6.51 -8.51
N GLN A 47 6.50 -7.28 -7.55
CA GLN A 47 5.23 -7.97 -7.67
C GLN A 47 4.44 -7.88 -6.38
N VAL A 48 3.12 -7.83 -6.53
CA VAL A 48 2.17 -7.83 -5.42
C VAL A 48 1.23 -9.02 -5.55
N ALA A 49 0.84 -9.61 -4.41
CA ALA A 49 -0.14 -10.68 -4.40
C ALA A 49 -1.46 -10.22 -5.06
N TYR A 50 -2.11 -11.12 -5.79
CA TYR A 50 -3.39 -10.83 -6.42
C TYR A 50 -4.46 -10.56 -5.37
N LYS A 51 -5.06 -9.36 -5.40
CA LYS A 51 -6.04 -8.91 -4.41
C LYS A 51 -7.51 -9.09 -4.81
N GLY A 52 -7.79 -9.77 -5.93
CA GLY A 52 -9.16 -9.91 -6.44
C GLY A 52 -9.67 -8.65 -7.15
N GLN A 53 -10.99 -8.46 -7.11
CA GLN A 53 -11.68 -7.33 -7.72
C GLN A 53 -11.49 -6.04 -6.90
N VAL A 54 -11.40 -4.90 -7.58
CA VAL A 54 -11.22 -3.59 -6.94
C VAL A 54 -12.36 -3.27 -5.96
N ALA A 55 -13.60 -3.65 -6.29
CA ALA A 55 -14.76 -3.42 -5.42
C ALA A 55 -14.61 -4.05 -4.03
N ALA A 56 -14.05 -5.26 -3.95
CA ALA A 56 -13.80 -5.94 -2.67
C ALA A 56 -12.76 -5.20 -1.82
N VAL A 57 -11.70 -4.69 -2.45
CA VAL A 57 -10.66 -3.90 -1.77
C VAL A 57 -11.24 -2.58 -1.25
N LEU A 58 -12.02 -1.86 -2.07
CA LEU A 58 -12.67 -0.60 -1.68
C LEU A 58 -13.65 -0.81 -0.53
N HIS A 59 -14.41 -1.91 -0.54
CA HIS A 59 -15.33 -2.24 0.55
C HIS A 59 -14.59 -2.37 1.89
N GLN A 60 -13.47 -3.09 1.93
CA GLN A 60 -12.67 -3.23 3.16
C GLN A 60 -12.04 -1.91 3.61
N LEU A 61 -11.48 -1.12 2.69
CA LEU A 61 -10.88 0.19 3.01
C LEU A 61 -11.91 1.18 3.56
N THR A 62 -13.07 1.27 2.91
CA THR A 62 -14.15 2.16 3.35
C THR A 62 -14.79 1.67 4.65
N GLY A 63 -14.89 0.36 4.87
CA GLY A 63 -15.32 -0.22 6.15
C GLY A 63 -14.40 0.18 7.30
N GLY A 64 -13.08 0.06 7.14
CA GLY A 64 -12.10 0.50 8.14
C GLY A 64 -12.18 1.99 8.45
N LEU A 65 -12.30 2.84 7.42
CA LEU A 65 -12.47 4.28 7.60
C LEU A 65 -13.75 4.62 8.37
N ARG A 66 -14.88 3.98 8.03
CA ARG A 66 -16.15 4.20 8.74
C ARG A 66 -16.08 3.77 10.21
N ALA A 67 -15.41 2.65 10.50
CA ALA A 67 -15.17 2.23 11.88
C ALA A 67 -14.33 3.26 12.65
N ALA A 68 -13.25 3.77 12.04
CA ALA A 68 -12.42 4.83 12.62
C ALA A 68 -13.21 6.12 12.89
N MET A 69 -14.05 6.55 11.95
CA MET A 69 -14.96 7.69 12.14
C MET A 69 -15.94 7.46 13.29
N GLY A 70 -16.44 6.22 13.45
CA GLY A 70 -17.28 5.83 14.58
C GLY A 70 -16.57 5.97 15.94
N TYR A 71 -15.31 5.53 16.06
CA TYR A 71 -14.52 5.70 17.29
C TYR A 71 -14.29 7.17 17.66
N VAL A 72 -14.16 8.06 16.67
CA VAL A 72 -13.98 9.50 16.87
C VAL A 72 -15.31 10.24 17.06
N GLY A 73 -16.45 9.61 16.75
CA GLY A 73 -17.77 10.24 16.80
C GLY A 73 -18.02 11.21 15.65
N ALA A 74 -17.36 11.03 14.50
CA ALA A 74 -17.44 11.92 13.35
C ALA A 74 -18.48 11.44 12.32
N ALA A 75 -19.49 12.27 12.04
CA ALA A 75 -20.52 11.96 11.05
C ALA A 75 -20.03 12.20 9.61
N THR A 76 -19.12 13.16 9.42
CA THR A 76 -18.56 13.54 8.12
C THR A 76 -17.03 13.48 8.12
N LEU A 77 -16.43 13.52 6.92
CA LEU A 77 -14.97 13.64 6.79
C LEU A 77 -14.44 14.96 7.33
N GLU A 78 -15.26 16.02 7.31
CA GLU A 78 -14.89 17.31 7.89
C GLU A 78 -14.81 17.23 9.41
N ASP A 79 -15.83 16.62 10.04
CA ASP A 79 -15.80 16.34 11.48
C ASP A 79 -14.59 15.48 11.84
N PHE A 80 -14.33 14.42 11.08
CA PHE A 80 -13.21 13.54 11.35
C PHE A 80 -11.86 14.26 11.30
N ARG A 81 -11.65 15.14 10.30
CA ARG A 81 -10.43 15.94 10.18
C ARG A 81 -10.27 16.96 11.32
N ARG A 82 -11.39 17.52 11.81
CA ARG A 82 -11.40 18.51 12.89
C ARG A 82 -11.21 17.88 14.27
N ASP A 83 -11.89 16.75 14.51
CA ASP A 83 -12.09 16.19 15.84
C ASP A 83 -11.10 15.07 16.16
N ALA A 84 -10.51 14.40 15.16
CA ALA A 84 -9.50 13.38 15.40
C ALA A 84 -8.31 13.92 16.20
N ARG A 85 -7.82 13.10 17.14
CA ARG A 85 -6.64 13.39 17.96
C ARG A 85 -5.68 12.23 17.82
N PHE A 86 -4.41 12.56 17.62
CA PHE A 86 -3.33 11.58 17.49
C PHE A 86 -2.53 11.52 18.77
N VAL A 87 -2.07 10.32 19.10
CA VAL A 87 -1.11 10.06 20.18
C VAL A 87 0.16 9.51 19.58
N ARG A 88 1.31 9.90 20.14
CA ARG A 88 2.60 9.33 19.74
C ARG A 88 2.81 8.03 20.49
N ILE A 89 3.14 6.97 19.75
CA ILE A 89 3.44 5.64 20.31
C ILE A 89 4.91 5.30 20.08
N SER A 90 5.42 4.37 20.88
CA SER A 90 6.74 3.76 20.67
C SER A 90 6.63 2.56 19.72
N ASN A 91 7.77 1.98 19.34
CA ASN A 91 7.80 0.72 18.58
C ASN A 91 7.15 -0.46 19.34
N ALA A 92 7.16 -0.43 20.69
CA ALA A 92 6.46 -1.43 21.49
C ALA A 92 4.94 -1.29 21.32
N GLY A 93 4.41 -0.07 21.34
CA GLY A 93 2.99 0.19 21.07
C GLY A 93 2.57 -0.17 19.65
N LEU A 94 3.49 -0.02 18.67
CA LEU A 94 3.22 -0.49 17.31
C LEU A 94 3.08 -2.02 17.25
N ARG A 95 3.97 -2.76 17.91
CA ARG A 95 3.87 -4.23 18.01
C ARG A 95 2.58 -4.67 18.70
N GLU A 96 2.22 -3.99 19.78
CA GLU A 96 0.95 -4.21 20.50
C GLU A 96 -0.28 -3.93 19.62
N SER A 97 -0.21 -2.94 18.71
CA SER A 97 -1.33 -2.60 17.81
C SER A 97 -1.60 -3.68 16.74
N HIS A 98 -0.57 -4.43 16.34
CA HIS A 98 -0.71 -5.56 15.42
C HIS A 98 -1.12 -6.84 16.18
N ALA A 99 -1.61 -7.86 15.46
CA ALA A 99 -1.79 -9.18 16.06
C ALA A 99 -0.45 -9.69 16.60
N HIS A 100 -0.39 -10.01 17.90
CA HIS A 100 0.80 -10.47 18.60
C HIS A 100 0.46 -11.66 19.51
N ASP A 101 1.46 -12.49 19.79
CA ASP A 101 1.37 -13.67 20.68
C ASP A 101 0.32 -14.72 20.27
N VAL A 102 -0.10 -14.72 19.00
CA VAL A 102 -1.02 -15.69 18.40
C VAL A 102 -0.62 -16.08 16.98
N THR A 103 -0.93 -17.31 16.58
CA THR A 103 -0.72 -17.78 15.19
C THR A 103 -1.96 -17.54 14.35
N ILE A 104 -1.85 -16.71 13.30
CA ILE A 104 -2.93 -16.51 12.33
C ILE A 104 -3.07 -17.78 11.47
N THR A 105 -4.22 -18.46 11.57
CA THR A 105 -4.50 -19.70 10.82
C THR A 105 -5.31 -19.46 9.54
N ARG A 106 -5.95 -18.28 9.42
CA ARG A 106 -6.71 -17.86 8.24
C ARG A 106 -6.50 -16.36 8.03
N GLU A 107 -6.22 -15.96 6.80
CA GLU A 107 -6.04 -14.55 6.46
C GLU A 107 -7.38 -13.80 6.53
N SER A 108 -7.34 -12.61 7.13
CA SER A 108 -8.49 -11.71 7.13
C SER A 108 -8.48 -10.85 5.86
N PRO A 109 -9.65 -10.52 5.27
CA PRO A 109 -9.72 -9.75 4.02
C PRO A 109 -9.05 -8.37 4.06
N ASN A 110 -8.93 -7.77 5.24
CA ASN A 110 -8.32 -6.46 5.49
C ASN A 110 -7.00 -6.53 6.28
N TYR A 111 -6.53 -7.73 6.64
CA TYR A 111 -5.29 -7.95 7.38
C TYR A 111 -4.58 -9.21 6.85
N PRO A 112 -3.94 -9.11 5.68
CA PRO A 112 -3.13 -10.19 5.15
C PRO A 112 -1.94 -10.40 6.11
N GLY A 113 -1.69 -11.65 6.52
CA GLY A 113 -0.75 -12.01 7.59
C GLY A 113 0.73 -11.84 7.25
N GLN A 114 1.07 -10.86 6.43
CA GLN A 114 2.39 -10.69 5.84
C GLN A 114 2.86 -9.23 5.90
N LEU A 115 2.70 -8.58 7.07
CA LEU A 115 3.28 -7.28 7.35
C LEU A 115 3.62 -7.16 8.85
N VAL A 116 4.58 -7.98 9.33
CA VAL A 116 5.79 -7.59 10.09
C VAL A 116 6.81 -8.71 9.88
#